data_AF-A0A250VW40-F1
#
_entry.id   AF-A0A250VW40-F1
#
_cell.length_a   1.000
_cell.length_b   1.000
_cell.length_c   1.000
_cell.angle_alpha   90.00
_cell.angle_beta   90.00
_cell.angle_gamma   90.00
#
_symmetry.space_group_name_H-M   'P 1'
#
loop_
_entity.id
_entity.type
_entity.pdbx_description
1 polymer ?
#
loop_
_entity_poly.entity_id
_entity_poly.type
_entity_poly.pdbx_seq_one_letter_code
_entity_poly.pdbx_strand_id
1 'polypeptide(L)'
;MEGGKTPLLPKEELVAMGYSIILFANAAMQGAMRGSQKVLQALRDTGSLDSVIAELTPWEERQRLVRKPHFDQLELRYSDETA
;
A
#
# COMPACT_ATOMS: atom_id res chain seq x y z
N MET A 1 -2.74 18.32 -3.30
CA MET A 1 -2.35 18.12 -1.89
C MET A 1 -2.90 19.27 -1.11
N GLU A 2 -3.44 19.03 0.09
CA GLU A 2 -3.68 20.15 1.02
C GLU A 2 -2.37 20.93 1.20
N GLY A 3 -2.42 22.25 1.01
CA GLY A 3 -1.26 23.14 1.04
C GLY A 3 -0.53 23.38 -0.31
N GLY A 4 -0.95 22.74 -1.40
CA GLY A 4 -0.41 23.02 -2.75
C GLY A 4 -1.07 24.24 -3.42
N LYS A 5 -0.34 24.92 -4.31
CA LYS A 5 -0.90 26.00 -5.15
C LYS A 5 -1.75 25.48 -6.32
N THR A 6 -1.57 24.21 -6.67
CA THR A 6 -2.31 23.55 -7.76
C THR A 6 -3.60 22.94 -7.20
N PRO A 7 -4.78 23.31 -7.73
CA PRO A 7 -6.04 22.68 -7.36
C PRO A 7 -6.02 21.17 -7.62
N LEU A 8 -6.72 20.41 -6.78
CA LEU A 8 -6.92 18.97 -6.97
C LEU A 8 -8.05 18.75 -7.97
N LEU A 9 -7.70 18.66 -9.26
CA LEU A 9 -8.67 18.38 -10.33
C LEU A 9 -8.72 16.88 -10.64
N PRO A 10 -9.89 16.34 -11.05
CA PRO A 10 -10.01 15.00 -11.62
C PRO A 10 -9.13 14.82 -12.86
N LYS A 11 -8.80 13.56 -13.16
CA LYS A 11 -8.01 13.20 -14.34
C LYS A 11 -8.64 13.73 -15.62
N GLU A 12 -9.96 13.63 -15.74
CA GLU A 12 -10.73 13.97 -16.94
C GLU A 12 -10.61 15.47 -17.27
N GLU A 13 -10.63 16.32 -16.26
CA GLU A 13 -10.44 17.77 -16.40
C GLU A 13 -9.01 18.10 -16.82
N LEU A 14 -8.01 17.46 -16.21
CA LEU A 14 -6.60 17.65 -16.57
C LEU A 14 -6.32 17.21 -18.02
N VAL A 15 -6.96 16.14 -18.47
CA VAL A 15 -6.88 15.69 -19.87
C VAL A 15 -7.52 16.72 -20.80
N ALA A 16 -8.70 17.26 -20.45
CA ALA A 16 -9.36 18.30 -21.24
C ALA A 16 -8.53 19.60 -21.33
N MET A 17 -7.70 19.88 -20.32
CA MET A 17 -6.74 21.00 -20.32
C MET A 17 -5.46 20.72 -21.14
N GLY A 18 -5.30 19.51 -21.69
CA GLY A 18 -4.15 19.15 -22.54
C GLY A 18 -2.98 18.48 -21.81
N TYR A 19 -3.12 18.11 -20.53
CA TYR A 19 -2.06 17.40 -19.81
C TYR A 19 -2.00 15.92 -20.23
N SER A 20 -0.80 15.44 -20.56
CA SER A 20 -0.57 14.04 -20.97
C SER A 20 -0.03 13.15 -19.85
N ILE A 21 0.50 13.74 -18.77
CA ILE A 21 1.05 13.04 -17.59
C ILE A 21 0.57 13.75 -16.33
N ILE A 22 0.15 12.98 -15.34
CA ILE A 22 -0.28 13.47 -14.03
C ILE A 22 0.55 12.75 -12.97
N LEU A 23 1.20 13.52 -12.09
CA LEU A 23 2.08 12.97 -11.05
C LEU A 23 1.50 13.24 -9.66
N PHE A 24 1.10 12.17 -8.97
CA PHE A 24 0.76 12.20 -7.55
C PHE A 24 1.99 11.89 -6.70
N ALA A 25 2.94 12.84 -6.66
CA ALA A 25 4.32 12.63 -6.20
C ALA A 25 4.48 11.86 -4.88
N ASN A 26 3.60 12.10 -3.92
CA ASN A 26 3.71 11.57 -2.56
C ASN A 26 2.37 11.10 -1.98
N ALA A 27 1.30 11.00 -2.78
CA ALA A 27 -0.01 10.62 -2.28
C ALA A 27 0.01 9.22 -1.62
N ALA A 28 0.72 8.27 -2.24
CA ALA A 28 0.92 6.94 -1.67
C ALA A 28 1.67 6.98 -0.32
N MET A 29 2.73 7.78 -0.22
CA MET A 29 3.49 7.95 1.01
C MET A 29 2.63 8.58 2.12
N GLN A 30 1.85 9.62 1.80
CA GLN A 30 0.94 10.25 2.76
C GLN A 30 -0.13 9.28 3.27
N GLY A 31 -0.70 8.46 2.38
CA GLY A 31 -1.63 7.40 2.76
C GLY A 31 -1.00 6.38 3.70
N ALA A 32 0.22 5.91 3.39
CA ALA A 32 0.97 4.97 4.24
C ALA A 32 1.30 5.57 5.62
N MET A 33 1.71 6.84 5.68
CA MET A 33 1.95 7.54 6.95
C MET A 33 0.68 7.63 7.80
N ARG A 34 -0.46 7.99 7.19
CA ARG A 34 -1.73 8.09 7.91
C ARG A 34 -2.21 6.74 8.46
N GLY A 35 -2.11 5.68 7.66
CA GLY A 35 -2.43 4.31 8.09
C GLY A 35 -1.52 3.86 9.24
N SER A 36 -0.22 4.09 9.11
CA SER A 36 0.77 3.77 10.16
C SER A 36 0.46 4.50 11.48
N GLN A 37 0.14 5.79 11.41
CA GLN A 37 -0.25 6.57 12.60
C GLN A 37 -1.50 6.00 13.28
N LYS A 38 -2.52 5.60 12.51
CA LYS A 38 -3.76 5.03 13.05
C LYS A 38 -3.50 3.73 13.82
N VAL A 39 -2.68 2.83 13.26
CA VAL A 39 -2.32 1.57 13.91
C VAL A 39 -1.49 1.80 15.18
N LEU A 40 -0.47 2.66 15.11
CA LEU A 40 0.39 2.97 16.25
C LEU A 40 -0.36 3.67 17.39
N GLN A 41 -1.29 4.55 17.05
CA GLN A 41 -2.18 5.21 18.02
C GLN A 41 -3.03 4.17 18.77
N ALA A 42 -3.67 3.23 18.06
CA ALA A 42 -4.47 2.19 18.70
C ALA A 42 -3.66 1.30 19.64
N LEU A 43 -2.44 0.92 19.21
CA LEU A 43 -1.50 0.17 20.04
C LEU A 43 -1.08 0.95 21.29
N ARG A 44 -0.77 2.24 21.16
CA ARG A 44 -0.37 3.08 22.31
C ARG A 44 -1.51 3.24 23.32
N ASP A 45 -2.72 3.48 22.84
CA ASP A 45 -3.85 3.84 23.69
C ASP A 45 -4.53 2.61 24.32
N THR A 46 -4.50 1.45 23.65
CA THR A 46 -5.23 0.24 24.08
C THR A 46 -4.36 -0.98 24.32
N GLY A 47 -3.12 -0.99 23.81
CA GLY A 47 -2.27 -2.18 23.80
C GLY A 47 -2.73 -3.28 22.84
N SER A 48 -3.78 -3.05 22.03
CA SER A 48 -4.36 -4.03 21.11
C SER A 48 -4.53 -3.49 19.69
N LEU A 49 -4.68 -4.40 18.72
CA LEU A 49 -4.99 -4.12 17.33
C LEU A 49 -6.48 -4.27 17.01
N ASP A 50 -7.31 -4.74 17.95
CA ASP A 50 -8.70 -5.13 17.70
C ASP A 50 -9.53 -4.03 17.00
N SER A 51 -9.29 -2.77 17.35
CA SER A 51 -9.99 -1.60 16.79
C SER A 51 -9.50 -1.19 15.39
N VAL A 52 -8.39 -1.73 14.91
CA VAL A 52 -7.70 -1.35 13.65
C VAL A 52 -7.35 -2.54 12.76
N ILE A 53 -7.90 -3.74 13.02
CA ILE A 53 -7.67 -4.94 12.18
C ILE A 53 -7.96 -4.66 10.69
N ALA A 54 -9.02 -3.89 10.40
CA ALA A 54 -9.40 -3.53 9.03
C ALA A 54 -8.37 -2.64 8.31
N GLU A 55 -7.44 -2.01 9.03
CA GLU A 55 -6.36 -1.20 8.47
C GLU A 55 -5.13 -2.02 8.09
N LEU A 56 -5.06 -3.28 8.55
CA LEU A 56 -3.94 -4.17 8.25
C LEU A 56 -4.13 -4.84 6.90
N THR A 57 -3.05 -4.95 6.15
CA THR A 57 -3.05 -5.73 4.91
C THR A 57 -3.34 -7.20 5.21
N PRO A 58 -4.40 -7.80 4.62
CA PRO A 58 -4.74 -9.21 4.84
C PRO A 58 -3.56 -10.14 4.49
N TRP A 59 -3.53 -11.31 5.12
CA TRP A 59 -2.47 -12.31 4.91
C TRP A 59 -2.27 -12.63 3.42
N GLU A 60 -3.33 -13.03 2.73
CA GLU A 60 -3.27 -13.38 1.30
C GLU A 60 -2.70 -12.24 0.44
N GLU A 61 -3.06 -11.00 0.77
CA GLU A 61 -2.55 -9.83 0.07
C GLU A 61 -1.05 -9.61 0.33
N ARG A 62 -0.58 -9.84 1.56
CA ARG A 62 0.87 -9.80 1.88
C ARG A 62 1.64 -10.84 1.06
N GLN A 63 1.11 -12.06 0.94
CA GLN A 63 1.73 -13.13 0.14
C GLN A 63 1.77 -12.78 -1.35
N ARG A 64 0.68 -12.19 -1.88
CA ARG A 64 0.60 -11.73 -3.27
C ARG A 64 1.61 -10.63 -3.57
N LEU A 65 1.74 -9.63 -2.69
CA LEU A 65 2.65 -8.49 -2.87
C LEU A 65 4.12 -8.91 -2.96
N VAL A 66 4.52 -9.94 -2.20
CA VAL A 66 5.89 -10.48 -2.24
C VAL A 66 6.06 -11.63 -3.24
N ARG A 67 5.05 -11.89 -4.07
CA ARG A 67 5.04 -12.97 -5.08
C ARG A 67 5.33 -14.36 -4.48
N LYS A 68 4.88 -14.63 -3.25
CA LYS A 68 5.10 -15.93 -2.58
C LYS A 68 4.76 -17.14 -3.46
N PRO A 69 3.61 -17.20 -4.18
CA PRO A 69 3.29 -18.37 -5.01
C PRO A 69 4.32 -18.66 -6.11
N HIS A 70 4.96 -17.61 -6.64
CA HIS A 70 6.01 -17.78 -7.64
C HIS A 70 7.26 -18.41 -7.02
N PHE A 71 7.66 -17.97 -5.83
CA PHE A 71 8.82 -18.52 -5.14
C PHE A 71 8.58 -19.94 -4.63
N ASP A 72 7.35 -20.27 -4.25
CA ASP A 72 6.99 -21.65 -3.85
C ASP A 72 7.15 -22.63 -5.03
N GLN A 73 6.79 -22.20 -6.24
CA GLN A 73 7.01 -23.00 -7.45
C GLN A 73 8.49 -23.16 -7.78
N LEU A 74 9.30 -22.14 -7.50
CA LEU A 74 10.75 -22.23 -7.66
C LEU A 74 11.36 -23.18 -6.63
N GLU A 75 10.91 -23.11 -5.37
CA GLU A 75 11.31 -24.03 -4.30
C GLU A 75 11.04 -25.47 -4.71
N LEU A 76 9.81 -25.81 -5.11
CA LEU A 76 9.45 -27.16 -5.57
C LEU A 76 10.27 -27.65 -6.77
N ARG A 77 10.71 -26.74 -7.64
CA ARG A 77 11.47 -27.09 -8.85
C ARG A 77 12.95 -27.35 -8.56
N TYR A 78 13.50 -26.70 -7.54
CA TYR A 78 14.94 -26.65 -7.29
C TYR A 78 15.33 -27.13 -5.89
N SER A 79 14.37 -27.58 -5.07
CA SER A 79 14.68 -28.28 -3.82
C SER A 79 15.25 -29.65 -4.18
N ASP A 80 16.54 -29.84 -3.93
CA ASP A 80 17.16 -31.16 -3.97
C ASP A 80 16.56 -32.01 -2.84
N GLU A 81 15.63 -32.91 -3.15
CA GLU A 81 15.29 -34.06 -2.29
C GLU A 81 16.44 -35.09 -2.38
N THR A 82 17.66 -34.69 -2.03
CA THR A 82 18.78 -35.62 -1.82
C THR A 82 19.80 -35.01 -0.86
N ALA A 83 19.46 -35.01 0.43
CA ALA A 83 20.41 -34.94 1.53
C ALA A 83 19.93 -35.84 2.67
#